data_AF-G8U120-F1
#
_entry.id   AF-G8U120-F1
#
_cell.length_a   1.000
_cell.length_b   1.000
_cell.length_c   1.000
_cell.angle_alpha   90.00
_cell.angle_beta   90.00
_cell.angle_gamma   90.00
#
_symmetry.space_group_name_H-M   'P 1'
#
loop_
_entity.id
_entity.type
_entity.pdbx_description
1 polymer ?
#
loop_
_entity_poly.entity_id
_entity_poly.type
_entity_poly.pdbx_seq_one_letter_code
_entity_poly.pdbx_strand_id
1 'polypeptide(L)' 'MERKARLAGYEISWDRTDRGYLLQIQSTPEHDEARQQVFALFDQLRTAARASGVTVPEILGHWAKEEWRRFGPRGK' A
#
# COMPACT_ATOMS: atom_id res chain seq x y z
N MET A 1 15.56 -27.45 1.83
CA MET A 1 16.06 -26.68 2.99
C MET A 1 15.34 -25.35 2.92
N GLU A 2 14.23 -25.25 3.66
CA GLU A 2 13.31 -24.13 3.60
C GLU A 2 13.89 -22.94 4.41
N ARG A 3 13.93 -21.75 3.81
CA ARG A 3 14.31 -20.53 4.54
C ARG A 3 13.12 -19.60 4.61
N LYS A 4 12.74 -19.20 5.83
CA LYS A 4 11.66 -18.25 6.10
C LYS A 4 12.22 -16.95 6.67
N ALA A 5 11.73 -15.83 6.20
CA ALA A 5 12.02 -14.50 6.71
C ALA A 5 10.72 -13.71 6.85
N ARG A 6 10.60 -12.91 7.91
CA ARG A 6 9.47 -11.98 8.09
C ARG A 6 9.96 -10.55 7.90
N LEU A 7 9.31 -9.80 7.02
CA LEU A 7 9.64 -8.40 6.75
C LEU A 7 8.36 -7.60 6.53
N ALA A 8 8.19 -6.52 7.29
CA ALA A 8 7.13 -5.52 7.09
C ALA A 8 5.70 -6.10 6.94
N GLY A 9 5.34 -7.12 7.73
CA GLY A 9 4.02 -7.75 7.65
C GLY A 9 3.88 -8.82 6.55
N TYR A 10 4.98 -9.23 5.93
CA TYR A 10 5.03 -10.32 4.95
C TYR A 10 5.93 -11.46 5.45
N GLU A 11 5.49 -12.69 5.22
CA GLU A 11 6.27 -13.90 5.38
C GLU A 11 6.78 -14.34 3.99
N ILE A 12 8.11 -14.38 3.87
CA ILE A 12 8.82 -14.76 2.65
C ILE A 12 9.44 -16.12 2.91
N SER A 13 9.03 -17.15 2.17
CA SER A 13 9.67 -18.47 2.19
C SER A 13 10.30 -18.77 0.84
N TRP A 14 11.49 -19.36 0.87
CA TRP A 14 12.07 -20.00 -0.31
C TRP A 14 12.20 -21.50 -0.07
N ASP A 15 11.89 -22.29 -1.09
CA ASP A 15 12.20 -23.71 -1.13
C ASP A 15 12.95 -24.08 -2.43
N ARG A 16 13.81 -25.08 -2.35
CA ARG A 16 14.54 -25.64 -3.49
C ARG A 16 13.88 -26.95 -3.88
N THR A 17 13.23 -26.94 -5.03
CA THR A 17 12.56 -28.09 -5.65
C THR A 17 13.43 -28.69 -6.76
N ASP A 18 13.10 -29.89 -7.22
CA ASP A 18 13.79 -30.54 -8.34
C ASP A 18 13.68 -29.75 -9.67
N ARG A 19 12.74 -28.80 -9.74
CA ARG A 19 12.52 -27.91 -10.91
C ARG A 19 13.11 -26.51 -10.75
N GLY A 20 13.74 -26.19 -9.62
CA GLY A 20 14.31 -24.87 -9.34
C GLY A 20 13.90 -24.30 -7.98
N TYR A 21 13.95 -22.97 -7.85
CA TYR A 21 13.62 -22.26 -6.61
C TYR A 21 12.15 -21.81 -6.62
N LEU A 22 11.43 -22.13 -5.55
CA LEU A 22 10.08 -21.62 -5.30
C LEU A 22 10.17 -20.51 -4.25
N LEU A 23 9.82 -19.28 -4.65
CA LEU A 23 9.67 -18.15 -3.74
C LEU A 23 8.18 -17.97 -3.44
N GLN A 24 7.80 -18.01 -2.17
CA GLN A 24 6.45 -17.67 -1.71
C GLN A 24 6.52 -16.41 -0.86
N ILE A 25 5.63 -15.46 -1.15
CA ILE A 25 5.47 -14.23 -0.39
C ILE A 25 4.01 -14.20 0.05
N GLN A 26 3.77 -14.23 1.35
CA GLN A 26 2.43 -14.22 1.93
C GLN A 26 2.34 -13.05 2.91
N SER A 27 1.21 -12.34 2.94
CA SER A 27 0.92 -11.40 4.01
C SER A 27 0.70 -12.15 5.32
N THR A 28 1.14 -11.60 6.45
CA THR A 28 0.74 -12.13 7.75
C THR A 28 -0.73 -11.78 8.01
N PRO A 29 -1.46 -12.60 8.79
CA PRO A 29 -2.85 -12.30 9.14
C PRO A 29 -3.02 -10.91 9.77
N GLU A 30 -2.09 -10.49 10.63
CA GLU A 30 -2.14 -9.16 11.27
C GLU A 30 -1.98 -8.03 10.24
N HIS A 31 -1.12 -8.22 9.23
CA HIS A 31 -0.94 -7.24 8.15
C HIS A 31 -2.16 -7.16 7.23
N ASP A 32 -2.83 -8.30 7.00
CA ASP A 32 -4.08 -8.32 6.24
C ASP A 32 -5.23 -7.64 7.00
N GLU A 33 -5.34 -7.85 8.30
CA GLU A 33 -6.30 -7.14 9.15
C GLU A 33 -6.03 -5.63 9.19
N ALA A 34 -4.77 -5.22 9.39
CA ALA A 34 -4.39 -3.82 9.36
C ALA A 34 -4.69 -3.18 7.99
N ARG A 35 -4.40 -3.90 6.90
CA ARG A 35 -4.72 -3.46 5.53
C ARG A 35 -6.23 -3.27 5.36
N GLN A 36 -7.05 -4.20 5.85
CA GLN A 36 -8.50 -4.08 5.78
C GLN A 36 -9.03 -2.88 6.56
N GLN A 37 -8.49 -2.62 7.77
CA GLN A 37 -8.86 -1.44 8.56
C GLN A 37 -8.51 -0.14 7.85
N VAL A 38 -7.32 -0.04 7.26
CA VAL A 38 -6.90 1.14 6.49
C VAL A 38 -7.81 1.35 5.28
N PHE A 39 -8.15 0.30 4.55
CA PHE A 39 -9.08 0.41 3.41
C PHE A 39 -10.49 0.82 3.85
N ALA A 40 -10.98 0.30 4.99
CA ALA A 40 -12.27 0.71 5.53
C ALA A 40 -12.29 2.20 5.89
N LEU A 41 -11.23 2.71 6.53
CA LEU A 41 -11.09 4.14 6.83
C LEU A 41 -11.00 4.99 5.55
N PHE A 42 -10.26 4.51 4.54
CA PHE A 42 -10.17 5.19 3.26
C PHE A 42 -11.52 5.22 2.53
N ASP A 43 -12.31 4.16 2.63
CA ASP A 43 -13.66 4.12 2.06
C ASP A 43 -14.63 5.07 2.78
N GLN A 44 -14.52 5.20 4.10
CA GLN A 44 -15.28 6.20 4.86
C GLN A 44 -14.90 7.61 4.43
N LEU A 45 -13.59 7.91 4.31
CA LEU A 45 -13.08 9.19 3.81
C LEU A 45 -13.60 9.47 2.40
N ARG A 46 -13.52 8.48 1.49
CA ARG A 46 -14.00 8.57 0.11
C ARG A 46 -15.50 8.84 0.06
N THR A 47 -16.27 8.19 0.92
CA THR A 47 -17.72 8.36 1.00
C THR A 47 -18.07 9.76 1.51
N ALA A 48 -17.41 10.24 2.57
CA ALA A 48 -17.57 11.59 3.08
C ALA A 48 -17.17 12.66 2.04
N ALA A 49 -16.04 12.46 1.35
CA ALA A 49 -15.56 13.35 0.30
C ALA A 49 -16.59 13.46 -0.84
N ARG A 50 -17.13 12.34 -1.33
CA ARG A 50 -18.21 12.34 -2.33
C ARG A 50 -19.47 13.05 -1.84
N ALA A 51 -19.87 12.83 -0.59
CA ALA A 51 -21.04 13.51 -0.01
C ALA A 51 -20.83 15.03 0.08
N SER A 52 -19.59 15.48 0.28
CA SER A 52 -19.22 16.90 0.24
C SER A 52 -19.00 17.46 -1.18
N GLY A 53 -19.24 16.67 -2.23
CA GLY A 53 -19.06 17.08 -3.63
C GLY A 53 -17.62 16.99 -4.14
N VAL A 54 -16.68 16.48 -3.34
CA VAL A 54 -15.28 16.32 -3.71
C VAL A 54 -15.09 15.00 -4.48
N THR A 55 -14.58 15.12 -5.69
CA THR A 55 -14.35 14.00 -6.60
C THR A 55 -12.94 13.43 -6.46
N VAL A 56 -12.75 12.15 -6.81
CA VAL A 56 -11.43 11.50 -6.77
C VAL A 56 -10.37 12.28 -7.57
N PRO A 57 -10.65 12.82 -8.78
CA PRO A 57 -9.72 13.68 -9.50
C PRO A 57 -9.30 14.94 -8.74
N GLU A 58 -10.18 15.55 -7.96
CA GLU A 58 -9.84 16.74 -7.16
C GLU A 58 -8.93 16.38 -5.97
N ILE A 59 -9.19 15.25 -5.31
CA ILE A 59 -8.30 14.74 -4.25
C ILE A 59 -6.91 14.47 -4.82
N LEU A 60 -6.83 13.75 -5.95
CA LEU A 60 -5.57 13.43 -6.62
C LEU A 60 -4.86 14.69 -7.13
N GLY A 61 -5.60 15.64 -7.70
CA GLY A 61 -5.06 16.92 -8.15
C GLY A 61 -4.52 17.76 -7.00
N HIS A 62 -5.20 17.79 -5.86
CA HIS A 62 -4.71 18.46 -4.66
C HIS A 62 -3.43 17.82 -4.13
N TRP A 63 -3.39 16.49 -4.06
CA TRP A 63 -2.21 15.75 -3.60
C TRP A 63 -1.02 15.94 -4.54
N ALA A 64 -1.24 15.85 -5.85
CA ALA A 64 -0.20 16.11 -6.85
C ALA A 64 0.34 17.55 -6.74
N LYS A 65 -0.53 18.54 -6.51
CA LYS A 65 -0.13 19.93 -6.28
C LYS A 65 0.68 20.10 -4.99
N GLU A 66 0.31 19.42 -3.91
CA GLU A 66 1.06 19.42 -2.65
C GLU A 66 2.44 18.78 -2.80
N GLU A 67 2.51 17.63 -3.47
CA GLU A 67 3.75 16.91 -3.72
C GLU A 67 4.70 17.73 -4.60
N TRP A 68 4.15 18.39 -5.63
CA TRP A 68 4.88 19.33 -6.46
C TRP A 68 5.29 20.59 -5.69
N ARG A 69 4.53 21.04 -4.69
CA ARG A 69 4.95 22.14 -3.79
C ARG A 69 6.08 21.70 -2.85
N ARG A 70 6.08 20.44 -2.39
CA ARG A 70 7.10 19.88 -1.50
C ARG A 70 8.41 19.57 -2.21
N PHE A 71 8.34 19.02 -3.42
CA PHE A 71 9.49 18.47 -4.14
C PHE A 71 9.76 19.12 -5.50
N GLY A 72 8.88 20.01 -5.95
CA GLY A 72 9.10 20.79 -7.16
C GLY A 72 10.29 21.74 -6.99
N PRO A 73 10.88 22.18 -8.11
CA PRO A 73 12.07 23.02 -8.09
C PRO A 73 11.79 24.28 -7.27
N ARG A 74 12.49 24.41 -6.13
CA ARG A 74 12.61 25.71 -5.46
C ARG A 74 13.39 26.60 -6.41
N GLY A 75 12.67 27.45 -7.14
CA GLY A 75 13.24 28.35 -8.12
C GLY A 75 14.43 29.13 -7.54
N LYS A 76 15.54 29.09 -8.28
CA LYS A 76 16.46 30.22 -8.41
C LYS A 76 16.33 30.73 -9.84
#